data_AF-A0A8D8UW00-F1
#
_entry.id   AF-A0A8D8UW00-F1
#
_cell.length_a   1.000
_cell.length_b   1.000
_cell.length_c   1.000
_cell.angle_alpha   90.00
_cell.angle_beta   90.00
_cell.angle_gamma   90.00
#
_symmetry.space_group_name_H-M   'P 1'
#
loop_
_entity.id
_entity.type
_entity.pdbx_description
1 polymer ?
#
loop_
_entity_poly.entity_id
_entity_poly.type
_entity_poly.pdbx_seq_one_letter_code
_entity_poly.pdbx_strand_id
1 'polypeptide(L)'
;MATIIESISNYYLKMENYADPRVKNWFFMSTPIPTILLVIVYNVGVLSIGPRIMAKRKPLELKTAIMLYNIGQILLNSFFVFQCFRLLWFSGDPVRFTCMEVDYSDTPLGRARAGSVWLFFMSRLFDLVDTVFFVLRKKQSQVTFLHVYHHTVVALFGWMGTKFVPGGHGVFFGTINSFVHVVMYSYYSLALINPEYKNAWWKKYLTQMQMIQFVAIGLHAVAALFNPNCNYPKSLIMLALPQNIFMFVLFADFYRKTYIKPMDKTKKA
;
A
#
# COMPACT_ATOMS: atom_id res chain seq x y z
N MET A 1 -12.26 -7.71 -34.67
CA MET A 1 -10.90 -7.55 -34.12
C MET A 1 -10.41 -6.10 -34.29
N ALA A 2 -10.55 -5.49 -35.48
CA ALA A 2 -10.18 -4.08 -35.72
C ALA A 2 -10.88 -3.07 -34.78
N THR A 3 -12.19 -3.21 -34.55
CA THR A 3 -12.97 -2.34 -33.63
C THR A 3 -12.54 -2.43 -32.17
N ILE A 4 -12.11 -3.61 -31.71
CA ILE A 4 -11.59 -3.80 -30.35
C ILE A 4 -10.21 -3.16 -30.23
N ILE A 5 -9.33 -3.37 -31.20
CA ILE A 5 -7.99 -2.76 -31.23
C ILE A 5 -8.10 -1.24 -31.27
N GLU A 6 -8.99 -0.69 -32.08
CA GLU A 6 -9.24 0.75 -32.17
C GLU A 6 -9.80 1.32 -30.87
N SER A 7 -10.77 0.64 -30.23
CA SER A 7 -11.28 1.04 -28.91
C SER A 7 -10.20 1.01 -27.83
N ILE A 8 -9.33 -0.01 -27.86
CA ILE A 8 -8.21 -0.13 -26.92
C ILE A 8 -7.21 1.01 -27.16
N SER A 9 -6.82 1.26 -28.41
CA SER A 9 -5.92 2.36 -28.78
C SER A 9 -6.47 3.73 -28.38
N ASN A 10 -7.77 3.98 -28.61
CA ASN A 10 -8.41 5.23 -28.21
C ASN A 10 -8.43 5.40 -26.69
N TYR A 11 -8.64 4.33 -25.93
CA TYR A 11 -8.55 4.36 -24.47
C TYR A 11 -7.11 4.64 -24.00
N TYR A 12 -6.12 4.00 -24.62
CA TYR A 12 -4.70 4.25 -24.33
C TYR A 12 -4.30 5.70 -24.58
N LEU A 13 -4.66 6.25 -25.74
CA LEU A 13 -4.37 7.65 -26.07
C LEU A 13 -5.04 8.61 -25.07
N LYS A 14 -6.28 8.31 -24.67
CA LYS A 14 -6.97 9.10 -23.65
C LYS A 14 -6.26 9.04 -22.30
N MET A 15 -5.81 7.86 -21.86
CA MET A 15 -5.02 7.72 -20.63
C MET A 15 -3.69 8.48 -20.71
N GLU A 16 -2.99 8.40 -21.84
CA GLU A 16 -1.71 9.08 -22.07
C GLU A 16 -1.86 10.60 -21.93
N ASN A 17 -2.97 11.17 -22.42
CA ASN A 17 -3.23 12.61 -22.34
C ASN A 17 -3.42 13.16 -20.92
N TYR A 18 -3.87 12.32 -19.97
CA TYR A 18 -4.01 12.71 -18.56
C TYR A 18 -2.81 12.27 -17.70
N ALA A 19 -1.93 11.44 -18.24
CA ALA A 19 -0.79 10.91 -17.51
C ALA A 19 0.31 11.96 -17.33
N ASP A 20 1.03 11.87 -16.22
CA ASP A 20 2.20 12.69 -15.98
C ASP A 20 3.35 12.25 -16.92
N PRO A 21 3.86 13.13 -17.80
CA PRO A 21 4.90 12.76 -18.75
C PRO A 21 6.23 12.37 -18.07
N ARG A 22 6.49 12.86 -16.84
CA ARG A 22 7.76 12.65 -16.12
C ARG A 22 7.96 11.19 -15.73
N VAL A 23 6.86 10.46 -15.49
CA VAL A 23 6.91 9.06 -15.06
C VAL A 23 6.80 8.07 -16.22
N LYS A 24 6.56 8.54 -17.45
CA LYS A 24 6.22 7.71 -18.62
C LYS A 24 7.17 6.53 -18.85
N ASN A 25 8.47 6.77 -18.74
CA ASN A 25 9.52 5.79 -19.01
C ASN A 25 9.98 5.02 -17.77
N TRP A 26 9.35 5.24 -16.61
CA TRP A 26 9.71 4.53 -15.39
C TRP A 26 9.17 3.10 -15.41
N PHE A 27 9.85 2.24 -14.67
CA PHE A 27 9.47 0.84 -14.56
C PHE A 27 8.02 0.72 -14.04
N PHE A 28 7.23 -0.17 -14.67
CA PHE A 28 5.77 -0.35 -14.49
C PHE A 28 4.87 0.84 -14.90
N MET A 29 5.39 1.97 -15.38
CA MET A 29 4.58 3.17 -15.68
C MET A 29 4.14 3.32 -17.14
N SER A 30 4.60 2.45 -18.03
CA SER A 30 4.24 2.51 -19.45
C SER A 30 2.74 2.27 -19.68
N THR A 31 2.18 1.20 -19.10
CA THR A 31 0.77 0.83 -19.20
C THR A 31 0.26 0.25 -17.88
N PRO A 32 -1.06 0.18 -17.64
CA PRO A 32 -1.60 -0.50 -16.45
C PRO A 32 -1.48 -2.02 -16.53
N ILE A 33 -1.26 -2.59 -17.72
CA ILE A 33 -1.30 -4.04 -17.97
C ILE A 33 -0.33 -4.80 -17.05
N PRO A 34 0.97 -4.44 -16.93
CA PRO A 34 1.89 -5.16 -16.05
C PRO A 34 1.42 -5.24 -14.61
N THR A 35 0.90 -4.14 -14.05
CA THR A 35 0.38 -4.10 -12.68
C THR A 35 -0.86 -4.97 -12.53
N ILE A 36 -1.81 -4.88 -13.47
CA ILE A 36 -3.03 -5.70 -13.46
C ILE A 36 -2.70 -7.19 -13.56
N LEU A 37 -1.83 -7.57 -14.49
CA LEU A 37 -1.38 -8.95 -14.65
C LEU A 37 -0.66 -9.45 -13.41
N LEU A 38 0.23 -8.65 -12.81
CA LEU A 38 0.91 -8.99 -11.57
C LEU A 38 -0.08 -9.28 -10.44
N VAL A 39 -1.08 -8.42 -10.26
CA VAL A 39 -2.13 -8.58 -9.24
C VAL A 39 -3.00 -9.81 -9.51
N ILE A 40 -3.36 -10.10 -10.77
CA ILE A 40 -4.11 -11.30 -11.13
C ILE A 40 -3.29 -12.56 -10.82
N VAL A 41 -2.03 -12.60 -11.27
CA VAL A 41 -1.12 -13.72 -11.02
C VAL A 41 -0.91 -13.91 -9.53
N TYR A 42 -0.71 -12.83 -8.79
CA TYR A 42 -0.61 -12.84 -7.33
C TYR A 42 -1.86 -13.46 -6.69
N ASN A 43 -3.07 -12.96 -7.02
CA ASN A 43 -4.32 -13.44 -6.42
C ASN A 43 -4.58 -14.92 -6.74
N VAL A 44 -4.42 -15.33 -7.99
CA VAL A 44 -4.53 -16.74 -8.41
C VAL A 44 -3.47 -17.60 -7.70
N GLY A 45 -2.26 -17.08 -7.59
CA GLY A 45 -1.13 -17.71 -6.91
C GLY A 45 -1.41 -17.96 -5.43
N VAL A 46 -1.82 -16.95 -4.67
CA VAL A 46 -1.95 -17.05 -3.20
C VAL A 46 -3.27 -17.67 -2.74
N LEU A 47 -4.35 -17.53 -3.53
CA LEU A 47 -5.67 -18.06 -3.16
C LEU A 47 -5.92 -19.47 -3.70
N SER A 48 -5.34 -19.84 -4.85
CA SER A 48 -5.65 -21.10 -5.53
C SER A 48 -4.45 -22.00 -5.74
N ILE A 49 -3.46 -21.57 -6.53
CA ILE A 49 -2.37 -22.45 -6.98
C ILE A 49 -1.43 -22.83 -5.83
N GLY A 50 -0.95 -21.83 -5.10
CA GLY A 50 0.01 -21.99 -4.01
C GLY A 50 -0.49 -22.91 -2.89
N PRO A 51 -1.71 -22.71 -2.34
CA PRO A 51 -2.27 -23.63 -1.34
C PRO A 51 -2.40 -25.07 -1.86
N ARG A 52 -2.79 -25.28 -3.12
CA ARG A 52 -2.90 -26.62 -3.73
C ARG A 52 -1.55 -27.30 -3.88
N ILE A 53 -0.51 -26.57 -4.30
CA ILE A 53 0.85 -27.09 -4.39
C ILE A 53 1.38 -27.43 -2.99
N MET A 54 1.19 -26.53 -2.03
CA MET A 54 1.67 -26.69 -0.66
C MET A 54 0.89 -27.73 0.14
N ALA A 55 -0.32 -28.12 -0.29
CA ALA A 55 -1.11 -29.18 0.35
C ALA A 55 -0.29 -30.48 0.47
N LYS A 56 0.42 -30.86 -0.61
CA LYS A 56 1.25 -32.07 -0.68
C LYS A 56 2.69 -31.89 -0.19
N ARG A 57 3.06 -30.71 0.32
CA ARG A 57 4.42 -30.39 0.76
C ARG A 57 4.47 -30.03 2.25
N LYS A 58 5.64 -30.22 2.87
CA LYS A 58 5.93 -29.71 4.21
C LYS A 58 6.09 -28.17 4.16
N PRO A 59 5.75 -27.43 5.23
CA PRO A 59 5.99 -25.98 5.27
C PRO A 59 7.48 -25.68 5.11
N LEU A 60 7.81 -24.65 4.34
CA LEU A 60 9.20 -24.26 4.10
C LEU A 60 9.75 -23.43 5.27
N GLU A 61 10.98 -23.74 5.69
CA GLU A 61 11.71 -22.97 6.70
C GLU A 61 12.42 -21.79 6.06
N LEU A 62 11.69 -20.68 5.90
CA LEU A 62 12.16 -19.47 5.22
C LEU A 62 12.61 -18.37 6.18
N LYS A 63 13.10 -18.71 7.38
CA LYS A 63 13.41 -17.73 8.44
C LYS A 63 14.38 -16.65 7.96
N THR A 64 15.52 -17.04 7.39
CA THR A 64 16.53 -16.08 6.91
C THR A 64 16.00 -15.21 5.77
N ALA A 65 15.28 -15.81 4.81
CA ALA A 65 14.70 -15.06 3.70
C ALA A 65 13.69 -14.01 4.17
N ILE A 66 12.80 -14.37 5.10
CA ILE A 66 11.81 -13.44 5.68
C ILE A 66 12.51 -12.35 6.50
N MET A 67 13.58 -12.69 7.23
CA MET A 67 14.36 -11.70 7.98
C MET A 67 14.97 -10.65 7.05
N LEU A 68 15.68 -11.09 6.00
CA LEU A 68 16.30 -10.19 5.03
C LEU A 68 15.24 -9.34 4.32
N TYR A 69 14.11 -9.94 3.96
CA TYR A 69 12.98 -9.24 3.37
C TYR A 69 12.40 -8.18 4.32
N ASN A 70 12.14 -8.51 5.59
CA ASN A 70 11.61 -7.54 6.56
C ASN A 70 12.60 -6.39 6.79
N ILE A 71 13.91 -6.67 6.89
CA ILE A 71 14.94 -5.63 6.99
C ILE A 71 14.93 -4.74 5.75
N GLY A 72 14.87 -5.33 4.56
CA GLY A 72 14.74 -4.59 3.30
C GLY A 72 13.51 -3.69 3.29
N GLN A 73 12.36 -4.20 3.74
CA GLN A 73 11.13 -3.43 3.87
C GLN A 73 11.25 -2.28 4.88
N ILE A 74 11.88 -2.50 6.04
CA ILE A 74 12.16 -1.45 7.01
C ILE A 74 13.01 -0.35 6.38
N LEU A 75 14.10 -0.71 5.70
CA LEU A 75 14.99 0.25 5.05
C LEU A 75 14.29 1.03 3.93
N LEU A 76 13.54 0.33 3.07
CA LEU A 76 12.81 0.93 1.95
C LEU A 76 11.75 1.92 2.44
N ASN A 77 10.91 1.51 3.41
CA ASN A 77 9.88 2.40 3.96
C ASN A 77 10.50 3.56 4.77
N SER A 78 11.59 3.33 5.51
CA SER A 78 12.30 4.39 6.23
C SER A 78 12.92 5.41 5.28
N PHE A 79 13.53 4.94 4.19
CA PHE A 79 14.08 5.83 3.16
C PHE A 79 12.99 6.66 2.48
N PHE A 80 11.84 6.06 2.15
CA PHE A 80 10.71 6.82 1.62
C PHE A 80 10.20 7.87 2.61
N VAL A 81 10.03 7.53 3.89
CA VAL A 81 9.64 8.49 4.94
C VAL A 81 10.65 9.64 5.02
N PHE A 82 11.94 9.32 5.03
CA PHE A 82 13.01 10.33 5.00
C PHE A 82 12.91 11.25 3.78
N GLN A 83 12.67 10.69 2.58
CA GLN A 83 12.49 11.50 1.36
C GLN A 83 11.27 12.41 1.46
N CYS A 84 10.14 11.93 1.99
CA CYS A 84 8.97 12.78 2.21
C CYS A 84 9.25 13.95 3.16
N PHE A 85 9.96 13.70 4.27
CA PHE A 85 10.36 14.77 5.18
C PHE A 85 11.30 15.78 4.51
N ARG A 86 12.30 15.30 3.78
CA ARG A 86 13.27 16.16 3.09
C ARG A 86 12.67 16.97 1.94
N LEU A 87 11.81 16.36 1.13
CA LEU A 87 11.33 16.92 -0.14
C LEU A 87 9.97 17.61 -0.06
N LEU A 88 9.19 17.36 1.00
CA LEU A 88 7.89 17.96 1.20
C LEU A 88 7.84 18.70 2.54
N TRP A 89 7.89 17.98 3.66
CA TRP A 89 7.57 18.55 4.97
C TRP A 89 8.57 19.59 5.47
N PHE A 90 9.85 19.44 5.12
CA PHE A 90 10.94 20.36 5.47
C PHE A 90 11.60 21.01 4.25
N SER A 91 10.87 21.07 3.13
CA SER A 91 11.39 21.65 1.88
C SER A 91 11.52 23.19 1.91
N GLY A 92 10.97 23.85 2.93
CA GLY A 92 10.87 25.31 3.01
C GLY A 92 9.67 25.89 2.26
N ASP A 93 9.00 25.10 1.42
CA ASP A 93 7.76 25.49 0.75
C ASP A 93 6.59 25.60 1.74
N PRO A 94 5.66 26.55 1.55
CA PRO A 94 4.48 26.66 2.39
C PRO A 94 3.55 25.45 2.19
N VAL A 95 3.60 24.50 3.14
CA VAL A 95 2.73 23.33 3.13
C VAL A 95 1.33 23.72 3.60
N ARG A 96 0.41 23.83 2.64
CA ARG A 96 -1.03 23.98 2.94
C ARG A 96 -1.61 22.62 3.28
N PHE A 97 -1.67 22.28 4.56
CA PHE A 97 -2.15 20.97 5.02
C PHE A 97 -3.58 20.64 4.54
N THR A 98 -4.43 21.65 4.35
CA THR A 98 -5.80 21.48 3.83
C THR A 98 -5.87 21.30 2.31
N CYS A 99 -4.80 21.59 1.58
CA CYS A 99 -4.71 21.31 0.15
C CYS A 99 -3.25 21.30 -0.32
N MET A 100 -2.72 20.11 -0.56
CA MET A 100 -1.41 19.95 -1.18
C MET A 100 -1.59 19.63 -2.66
N GLU A 101 -1.19 20.58 -3.50
CA GLU A 101 -1.27 20.44 -4.95
C GLU A 101 -0.11 19.61 -5.50
N VAL A 102 -0.32 19.05 -6.69
CA VAL A 102 0.73 18.31 -7.40
C VAL A 102 1.57 19.32 -8.16
N ASP A 103 2.86 19.36 -7.89
CA ASP A 103 3.83 20.07 -8.72
C ASP A 103 4.12 19.23 -9.97
N TYR A 104 3.60 19.65 -11.13
CA TYR A 104 3.84 19.03 -12.43
C TYR A 104 5.06 19.58 -13.17
N SER A 105 5.82 20.51 -12.56
CA SER A 105 7.01 21.05 -13.20
C SER A 105 8.07 19.96 -13.43
N ASP A 106 8.77 20.05 -14.56
CA ASP A 106 9.87 19.14 -14.87
C ASP A 106 11.20 19.61 -14.29
N THR A 107 11.16 20.09 -13.04
CA THR A 107 12.35 20.50 -12.29
C THR A 107 13.01 19.30 -11.60
N PRO A 108 14.29 19.38 -11.18
CA PRO A 108 14.92 18.33 -10.38
C PRO A 108 14.12 18.01 -9.09
N LEU A 109 13.54 19.04 -8.46
CA LEU A 109 12.70 18.89 -7.27
C LEU A 109 11.36 18.19 -7.60
N GLY A 110 10.66 18.64 -8.64
CA GLY A 110 9.41 18.03 -9.09
C GLY A 110 9.59 16.54 -9.46
N ARG A 111 10.66 16.21 -10.18
CA ARG A 111 11.02 14.82 -10.50
C ARG A 111 11.39 14.00 -9.26
N ALA A 112 12.09 14.58 -8.28
CA ALA A 112 12.41 13.89 -7.03
C ALA A 112 11.15 13.59 -6.19
N ARG A 113 10.19 14.51 -6.15
CA ARG A 113 8.87 14.31 -5.51
C ARG A 113 8.09 13.19 -6.20
N ALA A 114 7.99 13.23 -7.52
CA ALA A 114 7.37 12.16 -8.30
C ALA A 114 8.07 10.82 -8.10
N GLY A 115 9.40 10.82 -8.04
CA GLY A 115 10.23 9.63 -7.82
C GLY A 115 9.98 9.00 -6.46
N SER A 116 9.68 9.82 -5.45
CA SER A 116 9.30 9.34 -4.12
C SER A 116 7.95 8.62 -4.18
N VAL A 117 6.96 9.17 -4.89
CA VAL A 117 5.64 8.50 -5.07
C VAL A 117 5.79 7.18 -5.83
N TRP A 118 6.63 7.16 -6.87
CA TRP A 118 6.94 5.91 -7.57
C TRP A 118 7.63 4.89 -6.66
N LEU A 119 8.57 5.32 -5.81
CA LEU A 119 9.22 4.44 -4.83
C LEU A 119 8.21 3.85 -3.84
N PHE A 120 7.24 4.65 -3.40
CA PHE A 120 6.12 4.16 -2.59
C PHE A 120 5.31 3.11 -3.34
N PHE A 121 4.95 3.35 -4.61
CA PHE A 121 4.26 2.35 -5.42
C PHE A 121 5.05 1.03 -5.51
N MET A 122 6.36 1.13 -5.77
CA MET A 122 7.23 -0.04 -5.81
C MET A 122 7.27 -0.80 -4.47
N SER A 123 7.29 -0.10 -3.33
CA SER A 123 7.24 -0.77 -2.03
C SER A 123 5.93 -1.53 -1.83
N ARG A 124 4.80 -1.00 -2.28
CA ARG A 124 3.50 -1.72 -2.24
C ARG A 124 3.46 -2.96 -3.14
N LEU A 125 4.21 -2.98 -4.24
CA LEU A 125 4.37 -4.20 -5.02
C LEU A 125 5.22 -5.25 -4.28
N PHE A 126 6.26 -4.82 -3.56
CA PHE A 126 7.07 -5.72 -2.75
C PHE A 126 6.27 -6.32 -1.57
N ASP A 127 5.32 -5.58 -1.02
CA ASP A 127 4.44 -6.07 0.05
C ASP A 127 3.64 -7.33 -0.36
N LEU A 128 3.41 -7.57 -1.67
CA LEU A 128 2.75 -8.79 -2.17
C LEU A 128 3.50 -10.07 -1.79
N VAL A 129 4.81 -9.98 -1.54
CA VAL A 129 5.65 -11.12 -1.14
C VAL A 129 5.27 -11.63 0.26
N ASP A 130 4.67 -10.80 1.13
CA ASP A 130 4.21 -11.20 2.47
C ASP A 130 3.27 -12.41 2.40
N THR A 131 2.28 -12.33 1.51
CA THR A 131 1.27 -13.38 1.36
C THR A 131 1.87 -14.64 0.73
N VAL A 132 2.87 -14.48 -0.16
CA VAL A 132 3.62 -15.61 -0.71
C VAL A 132 4.33 -16.37 0.43
N PHE A 133 4.98 -15.66 1.36
CA PHE A 133 5.58 -16.29 2.53
C PHE A 133 4.55 -17.00 3.41
N PHE A 134 3.35 -16.44 3.60
CA PHE A 134 2.28 -17.11 4.36
C PHE A 134 1.88 -18.44 3.72
N VAL A 135 1.71 -18.46 2.39
CA VAL A 135 1.35 -19.68 1.66
C VAL A 135 2.46 -20.72 1.73
N LEU A 136 3.71 -20.34 1.47
CA LEU A 136 4.87 -21.25 1.49
C LEU A 136 5.14 -21.83 2.90
N ARG A 137 4.75 -21.12 3.95
CA ARG A 137 4.84 -21.59 5.35
C ARG A 137 3.59 -22.29 5.86
N LYS A 138 2.59 -22.51 5.00
CA LYS A 138 1.27 -23.07 5.34
C LYS A 138 0.58 -22.31 6.49
N LYS A 139 0.74 -20.99 6.53
CA LYS A 139 0.08 -20.08 7.48
C LYS A 139 -1.19 -19.47 6.87
N GLN A 140 -2.09 -20.33 6.40
CA GLN A 140 -3.30 -19.90 5.69
C GLN A 140 -4.23 -19.02 6.54
N SER A 141 -4.19 -19.14 7.87
CA SER A 141 -4.91 -18.25 8.78
C SER A 141 -4.50 -16.78 8.68
N GLN A 142 -3.32 -16.48 8.11
CA GLN A 142 -2.86 -15.11 7.84
C GLN A 142 -3.30 -14.60 6.46
N VAL A 143 -3.64 -15.49 5.53
CA VAL A 143 -4.16 -15.16 4.18
C VAL A 143 -5.65 -14.86 4.30
N THR A 144 -5.96 -13.75 4.96
CA THR A 144 -7.34 -13.29 5.20
C THR A 144 -7.85 -12.44 4.05
N PHE A 145 -9.18 -12.31 3.94
CA PHE A 145 -9.81 -11.37 3.01
C PHE A 145 -9.24 -9.95 3.17
N LEU A 146 -9.15 -9.44 4.42
CA LEU A 146 -8.54 -8.15 4.75
C LEU A 146 -7.19 -7.98 4.06
N HIS A 147 -6.28 -8.94 4.26
CA HIS A 147 -4.91 -8.86 3.80
C HIS A 147 -4.84 -8.86 2.27
N VAL A 148 -5.46 -9.86 1.61
CA VAL A 148 -5.38 -10.00 0.15
C VAL A 148 -6.10 -8.86 -0.57
N TYR A 149 -7.26 -8.43 -0.06
CA TYR A 149 -8.00 -7.27 -0.57
C TYR A 149 -7.16 -5.99 -0.46
N HIS A 150 -6.59 -5.73 0.71
CA HIS A 150 -5.78 -4.54 0.94
C HIS A 150 -4.59 -4.46 -0.01
N HIS A 151 -3.79 -5.53 -0.08
CA HIS A 151 -2.59 -5.59 -0.92
C HIS A 151 -2.92 -5.49 -2.42
N THR A 152 -4.04 -6.05 -2.86
CA THR A 152 -4.53 -5.90 -4.23
C THR A 152 -4.88 -4.45 -4.54
N VAL A 153 -5.71 -3.82 -3.69
CA VAL A 153 -6.26 -2.49 -3.96
C VAL A 153 -5.21 -1.40 -3.82
N VAL A 154 -4.30 -1.50 -2.83
CA VAL A 154 -3.21 -0.52 -2.66
C VAL A 154 -2.21 -0.56 -3.82
N ALA A 155 -1.96 -1.73 -4.42
CA ALA A 155 -1.11 -1.84 -5.61
C ALA A 155 -1.74 -1.14 -6.83
N LEU A 156 -3.03 -1.35 -7.06
CA LEU A 156 -3.76 -0.71 -8.17
C LEU A 156 -3.86 0.80 -7.98
N PHE A 157 -4.22 1.26 -6.78
CA PHE A 157 -4.25 2.70 -6.48
C PHE A 157 -2.88 3.35 -6.50
N GLY A 158 -1.83 2.65 -6.06
CA GLY A 158 -0.46 3.14 -6.13
C GLY A 158 -0.01 3.39 -7.57
N TRP A 159 -0.37 2.51 -8.50
CA TRP A 159 -0.12 2.71 -9.93
C TRP A 159 -0.87 3.93 -10.48
N MET A 160 -2.17 4.03 -10.19
CA MET A 160 -2.98 5.19 -10.62
C MET A 160 -2.44 6.51 -10.05
N GLY A 161 -2.09 6.53 -8.76
CA GLY A 161 -1.53 7.69 -8.09
C GLY A 161 -0.21 8.12 -8.74
N THR A 162 0.68 7.18 -9.02
CA THR A 162 1.97 7.48 -9.66
C THR A 162 1.80 7.94 -11.11
N LYS A 163 0.88 7.33 -11.87
CA LYS A 163 0.68 7.65 -13.29
C LYS A 163 0.03 9.01 -13.52
N PHE A 164 -0.92 9.41 -12.66
CA PHE A 164 -1.75 10.59 -12.90
C PHE A 164 -1.46 11.75 -11.94
N VAL A 165 -1.08 11.46 -10.69
CA VAL A 165 -0.91 12.48 -9.64
C VAL A 165 0.32 12.19 -8.75
N PRO A 166 1.54 12.15 -9.31
CA PRO A 166 2.74 11.77 -8.56
C PRO A 166 3.22 12.88 -7.61
N GLY A 167 2.39 13.25 -6.63
CA GLY A 167 2.69 14.25 -5.61
C GLY A 167 1.45 14.74 -4.86
N GLY A 168 1.59 15.90 -4.20
CA GLY A 168 0.49 16.60 -3.54
C GLY A 168 -0.15 15.82 -2.39
N HIS A 169 -1.47 15.88 -2.31
CA HIS A 169 -2.26 15.42 -1.18
C HIS A 169 -2.09 13.92 -0.87
N GLY A 170 -1.86 13.08 -1.89
CA GLY A 170 -1.60 11.65 -1.72
C GLY A 170 -0.31 11.32 -0.97
N VAL A 171 0.65 12.24 -0.89
CA VAL A 171 1.94 12.00 -0.22
C VAL A 171 1.79 11.88 1.30
N PHE A 172 0.79 12.53 1.90
CA PHE A 172 0.48 12.35 3.32
C PHE A 172 0.06 10.93 3.64
N PHE A 173 -0.83 10.36 2.81
CA PHE A 173 -1.21 8.94 2.90
C PHE A 173 0.03 8.05 2.81
N GLY A 174 0.87 8.25 1.78
CA GLY A 174 2.07 7.45 1.60
C GLY A 174 3.03 7.55 2.79
N THR A 175 3.23 8.76 3.34
CA THR A 175 4.14 9.04 4.46
C THR A 175 3.71 8.32 5.73
N ILE A 176 2.45 8.50 6.14
CA ILE A 176 1.93 7.86 7.36
C ILE A 176 1.91 6.34 7.18
N ASN A 177 1.43 5.84 6.04
CA ASN A 177 1.38 4.41 5.79
C ASN A 177 2.76 3.76 5.84
N SER A 178 3.76 4.39 5.21
CA SER A 178 5.14 3.88 5.22
C SER A 178 5.75 3.91 6.62
N PHE A 179 5.48 4.96 7.41
CA PHE A 179 5.89 5.01 8.81
C PHE A 179 5.29 3.85 9.62
N VAL A 180 3.98 3.59 9.48
CA VAL A 180 3.34 2.43 10.14
C VAL A 180 3.94 1.11 9.65
N HIS A 181 4.29 1.00 8.36
CA HIS A 181 4.97 -0.19 7.82
C HIS A 181 6.38 -0.39 8.41
N VAL A 182 7.15 0.67 8.67
CA VAL A 182 8.43 0.57 9.39
C VAL A 182 8.22 -0.09 10.76
N VAL A 183 7.23 0.37 11.52
CA VAL A 183 6.91 -0.20 12.85
C VAL A 183 6.39 -1.65 12.73
N MET A 184 5.54 -1.92 11.74
CA MET A 184 4.97 -3.25 11.50
C MET A 184 6.03 -4.29 11.12
N TYR A 185 6.92 -4.00 10.17
CA TYR A 185 8.00 -4.92 9.77
C TYR A 185 9.07 -5.05 10.85
N SER A 186 9.29 -4.01 11.66
CA SER A 186 10.13 -4.12 12.86
C SER A 186 9.53 -5.13 13.84
N TYR A 187 8.23 -5.06 14.11
CA TYR A 187 7.53 -6.06 14.92
C TYR A 187 7.65 -7.48 14.33
N TYR A 188 7.44 -7.64 13.02
CA TYR A 188 7.55 -8.95 12.36
C TYR A 188 8.96 -9.53 12.43
N SER A 189 9.99 -8.69 12.34
CA SER A 189 11.39 -9.09 12.52
C SER A 189 11.65 -9.56 13.94
N LEU A 190 11.22 -8.80 14.95
CA LEU A 190 11.35 -9.16 16.36
C LEU A 190 10.63 -10.48 16.68
N ALA A 191 9.39 -10.63 16.21
CA ALA A 191 8.58 -11.85 16.38
C ALA A 191 9.15 -13.08 15.65
N LEU A 192 10.07 -12.87 14.70
CA LEU A 192 10.80 -13.93 14.00
C LEU A 192 12.08 -14.34 14.76
N ILE A 193 12.76 -13.40 15.42
CA ILE A 193 13.95 -13.66 16.26
C ILE A 193 13.54 -14.44 17.50
N ASN A 194 12.62 -13.88 18.30
CA ASN A 194 12.12 -14.52 19.51
C ASN A 194 10.60 -14.73 19.40
N PRO A 195 10.12 -16.00 19.42
CA PRO A 195 8.70 -16.32 19.39
C PRO A 195 7.87 -15.70 20.52
N GLU A 196 8.47 -15.36 21.66
CA GLU A 196 7.77 -14.71 22.79
C GLU A 196 7.18 -13.36 22.40
N TYR A 197 7.82 -12.62 21.49
CA TYR A 197 7.29 -11.35 20.99
C TYR A 197 6.00 -11.49 20.17
N LYS A 198 5.63 -12.71 19.72
CA LYS A 198 4.32 -12.94 19.09
C LYS A 198 3.16 -12.65 20.06
N ASN A 199 3.40 -12.80 21.36
CA ASN A 199 2.46 -12.53 22.44
C ASN A 199 2.76 -11.21 23.16
N ALA A 200 3.59 -10.34 22.58
CA ALA A 200 3.93 -9.07 23.18
C ALA A 200 2.67 -8.23 23.48
N TRP A 201 2.58 -7.70 24.70
CA TRP A 201 1.47 -6.87 25.16
C TRP A 201 1.25 -5.63 24.27
N TRP A 202 2.30 -5.17 23.61
CA TRP A 202 2.26 -3.98 22.76
C TRP A 202 1.76 -4.24 21.33
N LYS A 203 1.54 -5.49 20.94
CA LYS A 203 0.96 -5.85 19.63
C LYS A 203 -0.37 -5.14 19.36
N LYS A 204 -1.19 -4.93 20.40
CA LYS A 204 -2.46 -4.19 20.29
C LYS A 204 -2.26 -2.73 19.87
N TYR A 205 -1.18 -2.08 20.32
CA TYR A 205 -0.88 -0.69 19.96
C TYR A 205 -0.46 -0.56 18.50
N LEU A 206 0.15 -1.59 17.91
CA LEU A 206 0.39 -1.61 16.47
C LEU A 206 -0.92 -1.56 15.68
N THR A 207 -1.93 -2.35 16.08
CA THR A 207 -3.24 -2.31 15.44
C THR A 207 -3.96 -0.98 15.68
N GLN A 208 -3.84 -0.41 16.88
CA GLN A 208 -4.39 0.93 17.16
C GLN A 208 -3.72 2.01 16.30
N MET A 209 -2.40 1.96 16.13
CA MET A 209 -1.66 2.86 15.23
C MET A 209 -2.15 2.72 13.79
N GLN A 210 -2.37 1.47 13.34
CA GLN A 210 -2.97 1.19 12.03
C GLN A 210 -4.41 1.71 11.88
N MET A 211 -5.19 1.82 12.95
CA MET A 211 -6.52 2.43 12.90
C MET A 211 -6.44 3.96 12.92
N ILE A 212 -5.56 4.53 13.75
CA ILE A 212 -5.32 5.97 13.85
C ILE A 212 -4.84 6.54 12.52
N GLN A 213 -3.98 5.83 11.77
CA GLN A 213 -3.59 6.28 10.42
C GLN A 213 -4.79 6.47 9.50
N PHE A 214 -5.77 5.57 9.49
CA PHE A 214 -6.93 5.68 8.58
C PHE A 214 -7.81 6.86 8.97
N VAL A 215 -7.92 7.16 10.26
CA VAL A 215 -8.63 8.36 10.74
C VAL A 215 -7.89 9.62 10.29
N ALA A 216 -6.57 9.71 10.52
CA ALA A 216 -5.77 10.86 10.12
C ALA A 216 -5.80 11.10 8.60
N ILE A 217 -5.63 10.03 7.82
CA ILE A 217 -5.72 10.06 6.35
C ILE A 217 -7.12 10.47 5.88
N GLY A 218 -8.17 9.94 6.50
CA GLY A 218 -9.55 10.27 6.18
C GLY A 218 -9.88 11.74 6.45
N LEU A 219 -9.48 12.27 7.61
CA LEU A 219 -9.68 13.69 7.94
C LEU A 219 -8.92 14.61 6.99
N HIS A 220 -7.67 14.26 6.66
CA HIS A 220 -6.87 15.02 5.69
C HIS A 220 -7.53 15.03 4.30
N ALA A 221 -8.01 13.87 3.83
CA ALA A 221 -8.75 13.74 2.57
C ALA A 221 -10.05 14.57 2.54
N VAL A 222 -10.81 14.54 3.63
CA VAL A 222 -12.03 15.35 3.79
C VAL A 222 -11.72 16.85 3.75
N ALA A 223 -10.64 17.29 4.41
CA ALA A 223 -10.24 18.70 4.40
C ALA A 223 -9.97 19.22 2.98
N ALA A 224 -9.32 18.42 2.12
CA ALA A 224 -9.10 18.79 0.72
C ALA A 224 -10.38 18.75 -0.13
N LEU A 225 -11.30 17.82 0.15
CA LEU A 225 -12.56 17.71 -0.58
C LEU A 225 -13.43 18.97 -0.41
N PHE A 226 -13.52 19.46 0.83
CA PHE A 226 -14.32 20.64 1.20
C PHE A 226 -13.61 21.97 1.00
N ASN A 227 -12.32 21.98 0.65
CA ASN A 227 -11.61 23.20 0.30
C ASN A 227 -12.00 23.64 -1.12
N PRO A 228 -12.65 24.81 -1.31
CA PRO A 228 -13.06 25.28 -2.63
C PRO A 228 -11.87 25.68 -3.51
N ASN A 229 -10.76 26.11 -2.90
CA ASN A 229 -9.56 26.59 -3.60
C ASN A 229 -8.53 25.47 -3.83
N CYS A 230 -8.94 24.21 -3.74
CA CYS A 230 -8.03 23.07 -3.89
C CYS A 230 -8.10 22.47 -5.30
N ASN A 231 -7.02 22.60 -6.06
CA ASN A 231 -6.90 22.06 -7.42
C ASN A 231 -6.48 20.59 -7.46
N TYR A 232 -6.27 19.95 -6.30
CA TYR A 232 -6.03 18.51 -6.26
C TYR A 232 -7.29 17.76 -6.76
N PRO A 233 -7.16 16.73 -7.61
CA PRO A 233 -8.30 16.09 -8.25
C PRO A 233 -9.24 15.44 -7.22
N LYS A 234 -10.38 16.10 -6.99
CA LYS A 234 -11.41 15.66 -6.03
C LYS A 234 -12.01 14.31 -6.39
N SER A 235 -12.08 13.96 -7.68
CA SER A 235 -12.53 12.65 -8.16
C SER A 235 -11.68 11.50 -7.59
N LEU A 236 -10.35 11.69 -7.50
CA LEU A 236 -9.47 10.69 -6.93
C LEU A 236 -9.66 10.57 -5.42
N ILE A 237 -9.89 11.69 -4.72
CA ILE A 237 -10.22 11.68 -3.29
C ILE A 237 -11.54 10.93 -3.05
N MET A 238 -12.58 11.22 -3.83
CA MET A 238 -13.88 10.54 -3.75
C MET A 238 -13.79 9.05 -4.04
N LEU A 239 -12.81 8.61 -4.83
CA LEU A 239 -12.54 7.20 -5.09
C LEU A 239 -11.75 6.53 -3.95
N ALA A 240 -10.76 7.22 -3.37
CA ALA A 240 -9.89 6.69 -2.33
C ALA A 240 -10.53 6.70 -0.93
N LEU A 241 -11.40 7.67 -0.63
CA LEU A 241 -12.00 7.83 0.70
C LEU A 241 -12.91 6.65 1.10
N PRO A 242 -13.81 6.12 0.24
CA PRO A 242 -14.57 4.91 0.55
C PRO A 242 -13.66 3.72 0.86
N GLN A 243 -12.55 3.56 0.13
CA GLN A 243 -11.58 2.52 0.39
C GLN A 243 -10.91 2.68 1.77
N ASN A 244 -10.55 3.90 2.14
CA ASN A 244 -9.98 4.20 3.46
C ASN A 244 -10.97 3.87 4.59
N ILE A 245 -12.23 4.23 4.44
CA ILE A 245 -13.31 3.91 5.40
C ILE A 245 -13.50 2.40 5.50
N PHE A 246 -13.56 1.71 4.37
CA PHE A 246 -13.71 0.26 4.34
C PHE A 246 -12.55 -0.45 5.05
N MET A 247 -11.31 -0.02 4.82
CA MET A 247 -10.15 -0.55 5.53
C MET A 247 -10.21 -0.28 7.03
N PHE A 248 -10.63 0.91 7.45
CA PHE A 248 -10.84 1.21 8.87
C PHE A 248 -11.85 0.25 9.51
N VAL A 249 -12.99 0.00 8.85
CA VAL A 249 -14.02 -0.92 9.36
C VAL A 249 -13.47 -2.33 9.51
N LEU A 250 -12.72 -2.83 8.52
CA LEU A 250 -12.14 -4.18 8.60
C LEU A 250 -11.08 -4.29 9.71
N PHE A 251 -10.26 -3.26 9.92
CA PHE A 251 -9.30 -3.24 11.03
C PHE A 251 -9.99 -3.11 12.40
N ALA A 252 -11.07 -2.33 12.49
CA ALA A 252 -11.88 -2.22 13.70
C ALA A 252 -12.54 -3.57 14.05
N ASP A 253 -13.07 -4.29 13.06
CA ASP A 253 -13.62 -5.63 13.24
C ASP A 253 -12.53 -6.63 13.67
N PHE A 254 -11.36 -6.61 13.02
CA PHE A 254 -10.20 -7.42 13.43
C PHE A 254 -9.79 -7.13 14.88
N TYR A 255 -9.70 -5.85 15.25
CA TYR A 255 -9.33 -5.44 16.61
C TYR A 255 -10.36 -5.93 17.64
N ARG A 256 -11.65 -5.76 17.35
CA ARG A 256 -12.75 -6.22 18.20
C ARG A 256 -12.70 -7.74 18.42
N LYS A 257 -12.55 -8.52 17.35
CA LYS A 257 -12.50 -10.00 17.40
C LYS A 257 -11.23 -10.54 18.06
N THR A 258 -10.12 -9.80 18.00
CA THR A 258 -8.83 -10.27 18.52
C THR A 258 -8.59 -9.84 19.97
N TYR A 259 -8.99 -8.63 20.35
CA TYR A 259 -8.59 -8.02 21.62
C TYR A 259 -9.73 -7.72 22.59
N ILE A 260 -10.96 -7.47 22.11
CA ILE A 260 -12.10 -7.10 22.98
C ILE A 260 -12.99 -8.31 23.25
N LYS A 261 -13.35 -9.05 22.21
CA LYS A 261 -14.17 -10.26 22.28
C LYS A 261 -13.43 -11.41 21.62
N PRO A 262 -12.36 -11.95 22.25
CA PRO A 262 -11.68 -13.12 21.72
C PRO A 262 -12.71 -14.25 21.55
N MET A 263 -12.76 -14.86 20.36
CA MET A 263 -13.55 -16.09 20.20
C MET A 263 -13.05 -17.14 21.19
N ASP A 264 -13.99 -17.74 21.93
CA ASP A 264 -13.68 -18.82 22.85
C ASP A 264 -13.09 -20.02 22.08
N LYS A 265 -11.90 -20.46 22.48
CA LYS A 265 -11.10 -21.45 21.72
C LYS A 265 -11.75 -22.84 21.69
N THR A 266 -12.77 -23.08 22.52
CA THR A 266 -13.54 -24.31 22.66
C THR A 266 -14.58 -24.54 21.55
N LYS A 267 -14.90 -23.55 20.71
CA LYS A 267 -15.93 -23.70 19.64
C LYS A 267 -15.37 -23.97 18.23
N LYS A 268 -14.13 -24.44 18.12
CA LYS A 268 -13.44 -24.72 16.83
C LYS A 268 -12.84 -26.15 16.75
N ALA A 269 -13.37 -27.10 17.51
CA ALA A 269 -13.11 -28.52 17.33
C ALA A 269 -14.06 -29.11 16.29
#